data_AF-A0A847N491-F1
#
_entry.id   AF-A0A847N491-F1
#
_cell.length_a   1.000
_cell.length_b   1.000
_cell.length_c   1.000
_cell.angle_alpha   90.00
_cell.angle_beta   90.00
_cell.angle_gamma   90.00
#
_symmetry.space_group_name_H-M   'P 1'
#
loop_
_entity.id
_entity.type
_entity.pdbx_description
1 polymer ?
#
loop_
_entity_poly.entity_id
_entity_poly.type
_entity_poly.pdbx_seq_one_letter_code
_entity_poly.pdbx_strand_id
1 'polypeptide(L)'
;MRKNVLVALAALALLTLVVFAGCSKSEAKTAAPSAAAAPAPAAPAPAAPAAPAATTYQDGIYFAMGESFASSGWKETVTLTVSGGKIVEADWNAVNIAGGADKKSYDKAGKYNMVKFGKAQAEWYQQAEKAEAHLLATQDPTAITYKDAEGHTDDIAGVSVHVDAFFELAQQALAAGPVGRGPYADGAYFAIDETYPNSGWKEYVALTVLNGRIASVNWSAVNRNGDDKKAYDKAGKYNMVKFGKAQDEWYVQAEKTENHLIETQDLKAITYKDAEGHTDDIAGVSVHVNSMYELVEKALANGPVALGPYANGGYYATE
;
A
#
# COMPACT_ATOMS: atom_id res chain seq x y z
N MET A 1 -40.22 22.26 23.28
CA MET A 1 -41.23 23.11 22.61
C MET A 1 -41.20 22.80 21.13
N ARG A 2 -42.34 22.35 20.57
CA ARG A 2 -42.56 22.09 19.15
C ARG A 2 -42.69 23.41 18.39
N LYS A 3 -42.27 23.46 17.12
CA LYS A 3 -43.08 24.01 16.02
C LYS A 3 -42.45 23.72 14.65
N ASN A 4 -43.09 22.80 13.95
CA ASN A 4 -43.02 22.61 12.50
C ASN A 4 -43.75 23.75 11.80
N VAL A 5 -43.33 24.13 10.59
CA VAL A 5 -44.10 25.02 9.70
C VAL A 5 -44.21 24.38 8.31
N LEU A 6 -45.43 23.88 8.08
CA LEU A 6 -46.31 23.99 6.91
C LEU A 6 -45.87 23.60 5.49
N VAL A 7 -46.58 22.56 5.06
CA VAL A 7 -46.95 22.07 3.72
C VAL A 7 -47.78 23.08 2.92
N ALA A 8 -47.66 23.05 1.59
CA ALA A 8 -48.74 23.42 0.67
C ALA A 8 -48.93 22.32 -0.41
N LEU A 9 -50.16 21.84 -0.49
CA LEU A 9 -50.70 20.84 -1.43
C LEU A 9 -50.91 21.42 -2.84
N ALA A 10 -50.82 20.56 -3.86
CA ALA A 10 -51.75 20.55 -4.98
C ALA A 10 -51.96 19.09 -5.48
N ALA A 11 -53.17 18.57 -5.29
CA ALA A 11 -53.74 17.39 -5.96
C ALA A 11 -53.99 17.73 -7.46
N LEU A 12 -54.30 16.85 -8.43
CA LEU A 12 -55.15 15.66 -8.58
C LEU A 12 -54.92 15.28 -10.08
N ALA A 13 -54.93 14.05 -10.60
CA ALA A 13 -56.05 13.12 -10.64
C ALA A 13 -55.66 11.78 -11.32
N LEU A 14 -56.34 10.74 -10.87
CA LEU A 14 -56.44 9.36 -11.33
C LEU A 14 -56.76 9.20 -12.84
N LEU A 15 -56.28 8.09 -13.42
CA LEU A 15 -57.18 7.11 -14.05
C LEU A 15 -56.53 5.71 -14.10
N THR A 16 -57.05 4.80 -13.28
CA THR A 16 -56.81 3.35 -13.34
C THR A 16 -57.83 2.70 -14.26
N LEU A 17 -57.42 1.73 -15.07
CA LEU A 17 -58.28 0.60 -15.44
C LEU A 17 -57.44 -0.68 -15.60
N VAL A 18 -57.72 -1.65 -14.75
CA VAL A 18 -57.33 -3.06 -14.86
C VAL A 18 -58.59 -3.82 -15.29
N VAL A 19 -58.46 -4.91 -16.07
CA VAL A 19 -59.10 -6.23 -15.85
C VAL A 19 -58.96 -7.14 -17.08
N PHE A 20 -58.22 -8.24 -16.86
CA PHE A 20 -58.41 -9.66 -17.17
C PHE A 20 -58.92 -10.23 -18.52
N ALA A 21 -58.18 -11.29 -18.90
CA ALA A 21 -58.60 -12.65 -19.28
C ALA A 21 -59.11 -12.97 -20.71
N GLY A 22 -58.67 -14.13 -21.20
CA GLY A 22 -59.47 -14.94 -22.13
C GLY A 22 -58.69 -15.76 -23.16
N CYS A 23 -58.48 -17.05 -22.89
CA CYS A 23 -58.11 -18.07 -23.89
C CYS A 23 -59.31 -18.48 -24.77
N SER A 24 -59.01 -19.00 -25.97
CA SER A 24 -59.53 -20.27 -26.58
C SER A 24 -60.28 -20.17 -27.91
N LYS A 25 -59.89 -21.08 -28.85
CA LYS A 25 -60.64 -21.81 -29.92
C LYS A 25 -61.36 -20.96 -30.99
N SER A 26 -61.35 -21.24 -32.30
CA SER A 26 -61.14 -22.41 -33.18
C SER A 26 -60.60 -21.86 -34.53
N GLU A 27 -60.11 -22.56 -35.54
CA GLU A 27 -60.60 -23.77 -36.20
C GLU A 27 -59.56 -24.20 -37.26
N ALA A 28 -59.55 -25.48 -37.62
CA ALA A 28 -58.55 -26.11 -38.46
C ALA A 28 -58.70 -25.81 -39.96
N LYS A 29 -57.57 -25.70 -40.66
CA LYS A 29 -57.50 -25.96 -42.10
C LYS A 29 -56.35 -26.91 -42.39
N THR A 30 -56.71 -28.12 -42.78
CA THR A 30 -55.83 -29.18 -43.28
C THR A 30 -55.09 -28.71 -44.54
N ALA A 31 -53.76 -28.85 -44.55
CA ALA A 31 -52.95 -28.92 -45.74
C ALA A 31 -51.95 -30.08 -45.60
N ALA A 32 -51.82 -30.86 -46.69
CA ALA A 32 -51.04 -32.08 -46.81
C ALA A 32 -49.51 -31.81 -46.85
N PRO A 33 -48.65 -32.85 -46.75
CA PRO A 33 -47.31 -32.75 -46.16
C PRO A 33 -46.29 -32.09 -47.09
N SER A 34 -45.54 -31.11 -46.55
CA SER A 34 -44.32 -30.59 -47.16
C SER A 34 -43.12 -31.39 -46.64
N ALA A 35 -42.18 -31.68 -47.54
CA ALA A 35 -41.02 -32.52 -47.33
C ALA A 35 -40.16 -32.08 -46.13
N ALA A 36 -39.66 -33.06 -45.37
CA ALA A 36 -38.72 -32.84 -44.28
C ALA A 36 -37.42 -32.20 -44.81
N ALA A 37 -37.17 -30.96 -44.41
CA ALA A 37 -35.88 -30.32 -44.58
C ALA A 37 -34.87 -30.92 -43.58
N ALA A 38 -33.69 -31.28 -44.09
CA ALA A 38 -32.58 -31.74 -43.26
C ALA A 38 -32.13 -30.64 -42.26
N PRO A 39 -31.67 -30.99 -41.05
CA PRO A 39 -31.20 -30.00 -40.08
C PRO A 39 -29.97 -29.27 -40.60
N ALA A 40 -29.94 -27.94 -40.39
CA ALA A 40 -28.77 -27.11 -40.68
C ALA A 40 -27.59 -27.51 -39.77
N PRO A 41 -26.33 -27.40 -40.24
CA PRO A 41 -25.15 -27.66 -39.41
C PRO A 41 -25.11 -26.71 -38.22
N ALA A 42 -24.82 -27.25 -37.03
CA ALA A 42 -24.64 -26.46 -35.82
C ALA A 42 -23.52 -25.42 -36.00
N ALA A 43 -23.77 -24.18 -35.57
CA ALA A 43 -22.75 -23.14 -35.52
C ALA A 43 -21.59 -23.57 -34.61
N PRO A 44 -20.32 -23.24 -34.96
CA PRO A 44 -19.19 -23.60 -34.13
C PRO A 44 -19.33 -22.97 -32.74
N ALA A 45 -19.05 -23.75 -31.70
CA ALA A 45 -18.99 -23.26 -30.34
C ALA A 45 -17.95 -22.12 -30.22
N PRO A 46 -18.19 -21.10 -29.37
CA PRO A 46 -17.21 -20.06 -29.10
C PRO A 46 -15.88 -20.70 -28.70
N ALA A 47 -14.79 -20.25 -29.32
CA ALA A 47 -13.45 -20.69 -28.94
C ALA A 47 -13.24 -20.40 -27.45
N ALA A 48 -12.81 -21.42 -26.70
CA ALA A 48 -12.38 -21.24 -25.33
C ALA A 48 -11.28 -20.16 -25.30
N PRO A 49 -11.23 -19.31 -24.25
CA PRO A 49 -10.14 -18.35 -24.07
C PRO A 49 -8.82 -19.08 -24.23
N ALA A 50 -7.91 -18.53 -25.06
CA ALA A 50 -6.57 -19.08 -25.19
C ALA A 50 -5.95 -19.20 -23.78
N ALA A 51 -5.45 -20.38 -23.44
CA ALA A 51 -4.67 -20.53 -22.21
C ALA A 51 -3.53 -19.50 -22.24
N PRO A 52 -3.32 -18.70 -21.18
CA PRO A 52 -2.25 -17.72 -21.14
C PRO A 52 -0.93 -18.43 -21.46
N ALA A 53 -0.10 -17.80 -22.29
CA ALA A 53 1.23 -18.29 -22.59
C ALA A 53 1.94 -18.52 -21.25
N ALA A 54 2.44 -19.73 -21.02
CA ALA A 54 3.13 -20.07 -19.78
C ALA A 54 4.43 -19.26 -19.71
N THR A 55 4.37 -18.08 -19.08
CA THR A 55 5.54 -17.33 -18.63
C THR A 55 6.18 -18.17 -17.52
N THR A 56 7.27 -18.87 -17.86
CA THR A 56 8.04 -19.59 -16.86
C THR A 56 8.96 -18.59 -16.17
N TYR A 57 8.53 -18.06 -15.02
CA TYR A 57 9.39 -17.25 -14.16
C TYR A 57 10.47 -18.14 -13.50
N GLN A 58 11.57 -17.55 -13.04
CA GLN A 58 12.56 -18.30 -12.25
C GLN A 58 12.01 -18.52 -10.84
N ASP A 59 12.28 -19.68 -10.25
CA ASP A 59 11.85 -19.92 -8.87
C ASP A 59 12.59 -18.99 -7.91
N GLY A 60 11.87 -18.45 -6.92
CA GLY A 60 12.42 -17.55 -5.92
C GLY A 60 11.45 -16.48 -5.46
N ILE A 61 11.95 -15.58 -4.61
CA ILE A 61 11.20 -14.44 -4.09
C ILE A 61 11.56 -13.20 -4.89
N TYR A 62 10.54 -12.50 -5.37
CA TYR A 62 10.60 -11.27 -6.12
C TYR A 62 10.08 -10.13 -5.26
N PHE A 63 10.69 -8.95 -5.37
CA PHE A 63 10.31 -7.80 -4.56
C PHE A 63 10.48 -6.49 -5.33
N ALA A 64 9.49 -5.62 -5.26
CA ALA A 64 9.56 -4.26 -5.77
C ALA A 64 8.89 -3.27 -4.80
N MET A 65 9.32 -2.02 -4.85
CA MET A 65 8.76 -0.91 -4.08
C MET A 65 8.57 0.29 -4.99
N GLY A 66 7.56 1.11 -4.71
CA GLY A 66 7.39 2.39 -5.38
C GLY A 66 8.60 3.30 -5.17
N GLU A 67 8.83 4.22 -6.11
CA GLU A 67 9.98 5.13 -6.09
C GLU A 67 9.84 6.22 -5.01
N SER A 68 8.62 6.65 -4.71
CA SER A 68 8.35 7.77 -3.80
C SER A 68 7.13 7.50 -2.93
N PHE A 69 7.08 8.13 -1.75
CA PHE A 69 5.88 8.14 -0.92
C PHE A 69 4.78 8.99 -1.57
N ALA A 70 3.56 8.48 -1.60
CA ALA A 70 2.39 9.24 -2.00
C ALA A 70 2.09 10.37 -0.98
N SER A 71 1.22 11.30 -1.35
CA SER A 71 0.77 12.38 -0.45
C SER A 71 0.10 11.88 0.84
N SER A 72 -0.39 10.64 0.83
CA SER A 72 -0.93 9.93 2.00
C SER A 72 0.16 9.50 3.01
N GLY A 73 1.44 9.59 2.62
CA GLY A 73 2.57 9.09 3.38
C GLY A 73 2.82 7.58 3.23
N TRP A 74 2.04 6.88 2.39
CA TRP A 74 2.25 5.45 2.09
C TRP A 74 3.02 5.27 0.78
N LYS A 75 3.83 4.22 0.71
CA LYS A 75 4.57 3.78 -0.48
C LYS A 75 4.36 2.29 -0.68
N GLU A 76 3.79 1.93 -1.81
CA GLU A 76 3.39 0.57 -2.14
C GLU A 76 4.59 -0.36 -2.35
N THR A 77 4.41 -1.63 -2.02
CA THR A 77 5.39 -2.69 -2.16
C THR A 77 4.73 -3.97 -2.64
N VAL A 78 5.43 -4.79 -3.40
CA VAL A 78 4.97 -6.10 -3.83
C VAL A 78 6.03 -7.14 -3.55
N THR A 79 5.65 -8.22 -2.87
CA THR A 79 6.45 -9.44 -2.75
C THR A 79 5.74 -10.58 -3.47
N LEU A 80 6.42 -11.29 -4.37
CA LEU A 80 5.89 -12.47 -5.03
C LEU A 80 6.78 -13.68 -4.74
N THR A 81 6.18 -14.85 -4.53
CA THR A 81 6.90 -16.13 -4.49
C THR A 81 6.61 -16.89 -5.78
N VAL A 82 7.65 -17.30 -6.49
CA VAL A 82 7.55 -18.18 -7.67
C VAL A 82 8.09 -19.56 -7.32
N SER A 83 7.33 -20.59 -7.67
CA SER A 83 7.73 -21.99 -7.54
C SER A 83 7.20 -22.81 -8.72
N GLY A 84 8.05 -23.66 -9.31
CA GLY A 84 7.71 -24.38 -10.52
C GLY A 84 7.38 -23.48 -11.71
N GLY A 85 7.99 -22.29 -11.77
CA GLY A 85 7.75 -21.26 -12.77
C GLY A 85 6.39 -20.57 -12.70
N LYS A 86 5.66 -20.70 -11.57
CA LYS A 86 4.36 -20.06 -11.34
C LYS A 86 4.39 -19.16 -10.12
N ILE A 87 3.64 -18.07 -10.15
CA ILE A 87 3.41 -17.21 -8.99
C ILE A 87 2.50 -18.00 -8.03
N VAL A 88 3.05 -18.41 -6.88
CA VAL A 88 2.35 -19.20 -5.87
C VAL A 88 1.90 -18.35 -4.68
N GLU A 89 2.54 -17.20 -4.45
CA GLU A 89 2.13 -16.22 -3.45
C GLU A 89 2.30 -14.81 -4.00
N ALA A 90 1.40 -13.91 -3.61
CA ALA A 90 1.48 -12.49 -3.89
C ALA A 90 1.10 -11.72 -2.62
N ASP A 91 1.92 -10.75 -2.22
CA ASP A 91 1.68 -9.86 -1.10
C ASP A 91 1.80 -8.41 -1.59
N TRP A 92 0.65 -7.76 -1.77
CA TRP A 92 0.54 -6.32 -1.96
C TRP A 92 0.48 -5.64 -0.60
N ASN A 93 1.46 -4.79 -0.34
CA ASN A 93 1.58 -4.08 0.91
C ASN A 93 1.99 -2.62 0.66
N ALA A 94 2.19 -1.86 1.74
CA ALA A 94 2.80 -0.55 1.67
C ALA A 94 3.49 -0.20 3.00
N VAL A 95 4.49 0.65 2.93
CA VAL A 95 5.20 1.20 4.09
C VAL A 95 4.84 2.67 4.29
N ASN A 96 4.90 3.16 5.53
CA ASN A 96 4.62 4.57 5.83
C ASN A 96 5.91 5.37 6.00
N ILE A 97 5.88 6.65 5.64
CA ILE A 97 6.99 7.60 5.84
C ILE A 97 7.34 7.79 7.32
N ALA A 98 6.40 7.51 8.23
CA ALA A 98 6.64 7.52 9.66
C ALA A 98 7.29 6.22 10.20
N GLY A 99 7.55 5.24 9.33
CA GLY A 99 7.96 3.89 9.70
C GLY A 99 6.84 3.11 10.40
N GLY A 100 7.21 2.09 11.17
CA GLY A 100 6.25 1.31 11.96
C GLY A 100 5.62 0.17 11.18
N ALA A 101 4.35 -0.14 11.47
CA ALA A 101 3.67 -1.26 10.83
C ALA A 101 3.40 -0.98 9.34
N ASP A 102 3.50 -2.04 8.55
CA ASP A 102 3.05 -2.05 7.17
C ASP A 102 1.53 -1.83 7.07
N LYS A 103 1.06 -1.40 5.90
CA LYS A 103 -0.32 -0.98 5.68
C LYS A 103 -1.31 -2.12 5.91
N LYS A 104 -0.96 -3.34 5.50
CA LYS A 104 -1.83 -4.50 5.68
C LYS A 104 -2.03 -4.81 7.17
N SER A 105 -0.95 -4.83 7.96
CA SER A 105 -1.01 -4.99 9.41
C SER A 105 -1.74 -3.84 10.10
N TYR A 106 -1.45 -2.60 9.69
CA TYR A 106 -2.08 -1.39 10.24
C TYR A 106 -3.60 -1.36 10.00
N ASP A 107 -4.04 -1.77 8.81
CA ASP A 107 -5.46 -1.85 8.46
C ASP A 107 -6.17 -3.03 9.14
N LYS A 108 -5.54 -4.22 9.20
CA LYS A 108 -6.06 -5.37 9.96
C LYS A 108 -6.26 -5.05 11.46
N ALA A 109 -5.43 -4.16 12.01
CA ALA A 109 -5.58 -3.65 13.38
C ALA A 109 -6.69 -2.58 13.53
N GLY A 110 -7.45 -2.30 12.48
CA GLY A 110 -8.55 -1.33 12.48
C GLY A 110 -8.06 0.12 12.60
N LYS A 111 -6.86 0.43 12.12
CA LYS A 111 -6.28 1.78 12.22
C LYS A 111 -6.44 2.60 10.94
N TYR A 112 -6.57 1.97 9.77
CA TYR A 112 -6.75 2.67 8.50
C TYR A 112 -8.22 3.07 8.23
N ASN A 113 -9.19 2.18 8.53
CA ASN A 113 -10.62 2.51 8.65
C ASN A 113 -11.27 3.08 7.37
N MET A 114 -11.03 2.48 6.21
CA MET A 114 -11.67 2.89 4.95
C MET A 114 -13.17 2.64 4.95
N VAL A 115 -13.66 1.60 5.61
CA VAL A 115 -15.10 1.34 5.70
C VAL A 115 -15.76 2.40 6.59
N LYS A 116 -15.20 2.59 7.78
CA LYS A 116 -15.76 3.48 8.80
C LYS A 116 -15.76 4.96 8.38
N PHE A 117 -14.69 5.44 7.73
CA PHE A 117 -14.54 6.85 7.39
C PHE A 117 -14.59 7.15 5.89
N GLY A 118 -14.18 6.20 5.05
CA GLY A 118 -14.12 6.36 3.59
C GLY A 118 -15.36 5.88 2.84
N LYS A 119 -16.36 5.30 3.54
CA LYS A 119 -17.56 4.67 2.93
C LYS A 119 -17.22 3.55 1.94
N ALA A 120 -16.03 2.94 2.06
CA ALA A 120 -15.67 1.78 1.26
C ALA A 120 -16.51 0.56 1.66
N GLN A 121 -16.68 -0.39 0.74
CA GLN A 121 -17.43 -1.62 1.01
C GLN A 121 -16.62 -2.68 1.78
N ALA A 122 -15.28 -2.55 1.74
CA ALA A 122 -14.35 -3.45 2.39
C ALA A 122 -13.12 -2.66 2.84
N GLU A 123 -12.42 -3.14 3.87
CA GLU A 123 -11.16 -2.54 4.30
C GLU A 123 -10.07 -2.78 3.24
N TRP A 124 -9.03 -1.96 3.27
CA TRP A 124 -7.98 -1.99 2.25
C TRP A 124 -7.32 -3.36 2.14
N TYR A 125 -7.01 -4.03 3.26
CA TYR A 125 -6.38 -5.35 3.26
C TYR A 125 -7.23 -6.40 2.56
N GLN A 126 -8.56 -6.31 2.69
CA GLN A 126 -9.50 -7.26 2.06
C GLN A 126 -9.55 -7.04 0.56
N GLN A 127 -9.44 -5.79 0.12
CA GLN A 127 -9.37 -5.44 -1.29
C GLN A 127 -8.02 -5.83 -1.90
N ALA A 128 -6.92 -5.68 -1.15
CA ALA A 128 -5.59 -6.13 -1.56
C ALA A 128 -5.54 -7.66 -1.72
N GLU A 129 -6.09 -8.43 -0.78
CA GLU A 129 -6.19 -9.90 -0.87
C GLU A 129 -6.97 -10.35 -2.12
N LYS A 130 -7.98 -9.59 -2.56
CA LYS A 130 -8.68 -9.87 -3.82
C LYS A 130 -7.83 -9.58 -5.06
N ALA A 131 -7.07 -8.49 -5.04
CA ALA A 131 -6.15 -8.16 -6.13
C ALA A 131 -5.04 -9.21 -6.25
N GLU A 132 -4.48 -9.64 -5.13
CA GLU A 132 -3.51 -10.75 -5.05
C GLU A 132 -4.10 -12.04 -5.62
N ALA A 133 -5.30 -12.42 -5.21
CA ALA A 133 -5.99 -13.60 -5.73
C ALA A 133 -6.22 -13.52 -7.25
N HIS A 134 -6.51 -12.34 -7.79
CA HIS A 134 -6.64 -12.14 -9.24
C HIS A 134 -5.31 -12.41 -9.94
N LEU A 135 -4.20 -11.85 -9.47
CA LEU A 135 -2.87 -12.11 -10.03
C LEU A 135 -2.49 -13.59 -9.95
N LEU A 136 -2.80 -14.26 -8.83
CA LEU A 136 -2.58 -15.70 -8.68
C LEU A 136 -3.42 -16.53 -9.66
N ALA A 137 -4.61 -16.07 -10.03
CA ALA A 137 -5.45 -16.75 -11.01
C ALA A 137 -4.97 -16.52 -12.45
N THR A 138 -4.58 -15.28 -12.79
CA THR A 138 -4.18 -14.92 -14.15
C THR A 138 -2.74 -15.32 -14.47
N GLN A 139 -1.86 -15.37 -13.46
CA GLN A 139 -0.42 -15.59 -13.60
C GLN A 139 0.28 -14.55 -14.50
N ASP A 140 -0.39 -13.44 -14.77
CA ASP A 140 0.07 -12.39 -15.68
C ASP A 140 -0.33 -11.04 -15.08
N PRO A 141 0.65 -10.21 -14.65
CA PRO A 141 0.37 -8.90 -14.09
C PRO A 141 -0.08 -7.87 -15.14
N THR A 142 -0.03 -8.19 -16.43
CA THR A 142 -0.59 -7.37 -17.51
C THR A 142 -2.05 -7.72 -17.83
N ALA A 143 -2.56 -8.83 -17.30
CA ALA A 143 -3.93 -9.30 -17.49
C ALA A 143 -4.93 -8.59 -16.56
N ILE A 144 -4.98 -7.26 -16.68
CA ILE A 144 -5.89 -6.38 -15.94
C ILE A 144 -6.29 -5.19 -16.83
N THR A 145 -7.53 -4.76 -16.73
CA THR A 145 -8.06 -3.58 -17.41
C THR A 145 -8.40 -2.49 -16.40
N TYR A 146 -8.11 -1.25 -16.76
CA TYR A 146 -8.45 -0.07 -15.95
C TYR A 146 -9.59 0.70 -16.60
N LYS A 147 -10.58 1.11 -15.81
CA LYS A 147 -11.75 1.87 -16.28
C LYS A 147 -11.56 3.38 -16.21
N ASP A 148 -10.51 3.83 -15.54
CA ASP A 148 -10.14 5.23 -15.42
C ASP A 148 -8.62 5.39 -15.28
N ALA A 149 -8.16 6.65 -15.33
CA ALA A 149 -6.74 6.99 -15.29
C ALA A 149 -6.15 6.85 -13.88
N GLU A 150 -7.00 6.78 -12.86
CA GLU A 150 -6.59 6.53 -11.49
C GLU A 150 -6.37 5.04 -11.20
N GLY A 151 -6.57 4.13 -12.16
CA GLY A 151 -6.24 2.72 -11.98
C GLY A 151 -7.30 1.88 -11.26
N HIS A 152 -8.57 2.33 -11.26
CA HIS A 152 -9.66 1.46 -10.83
C HIS A 152 -9.99 0.41 -11.90
N THR A 153 -10.54 -0.73 -11.46
CA THR A 153 -10.89 -1.85 -12.34
C THR A 153 -12.27 -2.41 -11.99
N ASP A 154 -12.93 -3.04 -12.97
CA ASP A 154 -14.12 -3.87 -12.77
C ASP A 154 -13.81 -5.38 -12.93
N ASP A 155 -12.57 -5.74 -13.25
CA ASP A 155 -12.15 -7.15 -13.41
C ASP A 155 -12.13 -7.89 -12.06
N ILE A 156 -12.05 -7.16 -10.95
CA ILE A 156 -11.92 -7.70 -9.60
C ILE A 156 -13.13 -7.31 -8.76
N ALA A 157 -14.04 -8.26 -8.57
CA ALA A 157 -15.32 -8.02 -7.90
C ALA A 157 -15.16 -7.50 -6.46
N GLY A 158 -15.73 -6.32 -6.19
CA GLY A 158 -15.74 -5.69 -4.87
C GLY A 158 -14.37 -5.17 -4.44
N VAL A 159 -13.53 -4.78 -5.39
CA VAL A 159 -12.38 -3.89 -5.21
C VAL A 159 -12.77 -2.51 -5.73
N SER A 160 -12.50 -1.48 -4.93
CA SER A 160 -12.78 -0.08 -5.24
C SER A 160 -11.57 0.84 -5.04
N VAL A 161 -10.41 0.28 -4.68
CA VAL A 161 -9.14 1.01 -4.62
C VAL A 161 -8.45 0.99 -5.98
N HIS A 162 -7.53 1.92 -6.19
CA HIS A 162 -6.57 1.91 -7.29
C HIS A 162 -5.66 0.69 -7.16
N VAL A 163 -5.58 -0.16 -8.19
CA VAL A 163 -4.77 -1.40 -8.20
C VAL A 163 -3.62 -1.37 -9.19
N ASP A 164 -3.51 -0.30 -9.97
CA ASP A 164 -2.43 -0.03 -10.92
C ASP A 164 -1.05 -0.21 -10.29
N ALA A 165 -0.81 0.43 -9.15
CA ALA A 165 0.47 0.33 -8.44
C ALA A 165 0.84 -1.13 -8.09
N PHE A 166 -0.14 -1.98 -7.75
CA PHE A 166 0.11 -3.41 -7.49
C PHE A 166 0.62 -4.13 -8.73
N PHE A 167 -0.09 -3.98 -9.85
CA PHE A 167 0.23 -4.68 -11.09
C PHE A 167 1.51 -4.14 -11.77
N GLU A 168 1.77 -2.84 -11.65
CA GLU A 168 3.03 -2.23 -12.11
C GLU A 168 4.22 -2.74 -11.30
N LEU A 169 4.12 -2.75 -9.97
CA LEU A 169 5.19 -3.27 -9.10
C LEU A 169 5.39 -4.78 -9.28
N ALA A 170 4.33 -5.56 -9.52
CA ALA A 170 4.45 -6.98 -9.85
C ALA A 170 5.24 -7.19 -11.16
N GLN A 171 4.98 -6.39 -12.20
CA GLN A 171 5.76 -6.41 -13.45
C GLN A 171 7.23 -6.06 -13.20
N GLN A 172 7.48 -4.98 -12.46
CA GLN A 172 8.85 -4.54 -12.14
C GLN A 172 9.62 -5.60 -11.35
N ALA A 173 8.98 -6.21 -10.35
CA ALA A 173 9.57 -7.27 -9.56
C ALA A 173 9.96 -8.45 -10.46
N LEU A 174 9.02 -8.97 -11.25
CA LEU A 174 9.25 -10.11 -12.14
C LEU A 174 10.33 -9.84 -13.19
N ALA A 175 10.39 -8.61 -13.72
CA ALA A 175 11.42 -8.19 -14.67
C ALA A 175 12.82 -8.08 -14.04
N ALA A 176 12.91 -7.67 -12.77
CA ALA A 176 14.17 -7.58 -12.03
C ALA A 176 14.78 -8.96 -11.70
N GLY A 177 13.95 -10.01 -11.65
CA GLY A 177 14.36 -11.35 -11.26
C GLY A 177 14.25 -11.60 -9.74
N PRO A 178 14.49 -12.85 -9.30
CA PRO A 178 14.38 -13.19 -7.89
C PRO A 178 15.50 -12.54 -7.07
N VAL A 179 15.14 -11.91 -5.97
CA VAL A 179 16.05 -11.23 -5.03
C VAL A 179 16.25 -11.99 -3.71
N GLY A 180 15.49 -13.06 -3.49
CA GLY A 180 15.50 -13.80 -2.23
C GLY A 180 15.01 -12.98 -1.04
N ARG A 181 15.22 -13.50 0.17
CA ARG A 181 14.82 -12.83 1.42
C ARG A 181 16.04 -12.20 2.10
N GLY A 182 15.87 -11.00 2.64
CA GLY A 182 16.88 -10.34 3.46
C GLY A 182 17.02 -10.97 4.85
N PRO A 183 17.99 -10.51 5.66
CA PRO A 183 18.36 -11.16 6.92
C PRO A 183 17.42 -10.85 8.09
N TYR A 184 16.56 -9.84 7.96
CA TYR A 184 15.71 -9.37 9.07
C TYR A 184 14.34 -10.05 9.07
N ALA A 185 13.70 -10.13 10.24
CA ALA A 185 12.30 -10.52 10.31
C ALA A 185 11.40 -9.38 9.80
N ASP A 186 10.30 -9.70 9.13
CA ASP A 186 9.37 -8.64 8.70
C ASP A 186 8.65 -8.04 9.90
N GLY A 187 8.35 -6.74 9.81
CA GLY A 187 7.59 -6.03 10.82
C GLY A 187 8.09 -4.61 11.10
N ALA A 188 7.47 -4.01 12.13
CA ALA A 188 7.84 -2.70 12.65
C ALA A 188 9.04 -2.82 13.59
N TYR A 189 9.98 -1.89 13.53
CA TYR A 189 11.11 -1.82 14.47
C TYR A 189 11.18 -0.42 15.07
N PHE A 190 11.63 -0.31 16.32
CA PHE A 190 11.73 0.97 16.99
C PHE A 190 12.90 1.01 17.97
N ALA A 191 13.58 2.14 18.02
CA ALA A 191 14.52 2.48 19.08
C ALA A 191 14.46 3.98 19.35
N ILE A 192 14.65 4.35 20.61
CA ILE A 192 14.72 5.74 21.07
C ILE A 192 15.84 5.86 22.09
N ASP A 193 16.47 7.02 22.13
CA ASP A 193 17.40 7.39 23.17
C ASP A 193 16.72 7.31 24.56
N GLU A 194 17.52 6.89 25.54
CA GLU A 194 17.03 6.67 26.91
C GLU A 194 16.85 8.00 27.66
N THR A 195 17.66 9.01 27.32
CA THR A 195 17.69 10.29 28.04
C THR A 195 17.63 11.48 27.08
N TYR A 196 17.15 12.62 27.58
CA TYR A 196 17.22 13.87 26.82
C TYR A 196 18.64 14.45 26.92
N PRO A 197 19.34 14.64 25.79
CA PRO A 197 20.62 15.36 25.78
C PRO A 197 20.41 16.86 26.05
N ASN A 198 21.51 17.61 26.12
CA ASN A 198 21.48 19.06 26.35
C ASN A 198 20.69 19.85 25.29
N SER A 199 20.58 19.31 24.06
CA SER A 199 19.75 19.90 23.01
C SER A 199 18.25 19.90 23.37
N GLY A 200 17.83 19.05 24.30
CA GLY A 200 16.43 18.85 24.66
C GLY A 200 15.64 18.00 23.67
N TRP A 201 16.30 17.41 22.67
CA TRP A 201 15.72 16.52 21.66
C TRP A 201 16.26 15.10 21.82
N LYS A 202 15.37 14.14 22.05
CA LYS A 202 15.68 12.73 22.24
C LYS A 202 15.42 11.97 20.95
N GLU A 203 16.45 11.44 20.31
CA GLU A 203 16.34 10.90 18.96
C GLU A 203 15.72 9.50 18.96
N TYR A 204 15.01 9.17 17.89
CA TYR A 204 14.40 7.87 17.68
C TYR A 204 14.47 7.47 16.20
N VAL A 205 14.38 6.16 15.97
CA VAL A 205 14.12 5.60 14.65
C VAL A 205 12.91 4.68 14.71
N ALA A 206 12.07 4.74 13.67
CA ALA A 206 11.01 3.79 13.40
C ALA A 206 11.22 3.20 12.01
N LEU A 207 11.27 1.87 11.90
CA LEU A 207 11.52 1.16 10.63
C LEU A 207 10.33 0.29 10.27
N THR A 208 10.22 0.00 8.98
CA THR A 208 9.39 -1.10 8.47
C THR A 208 10.29 -2.03 7.66
N VAL A 209 10.29 -3.31 7.99
CA VAL A 209 11.01 -4.35 7.24
C VAL A 209 10.00 -5.21 6.48
N LEU A 210 10.22 -5.38 5.17
CA LEU A 210 9.45 -6.25 4.29
C LEU A 210 10.39 -7.11 3.45
N ASN A 211 10.05 -8.38 3.24
CA ASN A 211 10.92 -9.38 2.61
C ASN A 211 12.34 -9.42 3.23
N GLY A 212 12.44 -9.22 4.54
CA GLY A 212 13.67 -9.14 5.31
C GLY A 212 14.58 -7.96 4.99
N ARG A 213 14.07 -6.95 4.28
CA ARG A 213 14.79 -5.74 3.84
C ARG A 213 14.20 -4.49 4.50
N ILE A 214 15.04 -3.50 4.79
CA ILE A 214 14.59 -2.21 5.35
C ILE A 214 13.84 -1.47 4.25
N ALA A 215 12.52 -1.36 4.37
CA ALA A 215 11.64 -0.78 3.36
C ALA A 215 11.25 0.67 3.67
N SER A 216 11.27 1.06 4.95
CA SER A 216 11.10 2.45 5.39
C SER A 216 11.92 2.72 6.66
N VAL A 217 12.38 3.96 6.79
CA VAL A 217 13.12 4.48 7.94
C VAL A 217 12.59 5.86 8.27
N ASN A 218 12.27 6.11 9.54
CA ASN A 218 11.93 7.43 10.04
C ASN A 218 12.82 7.75 11.24
N TRP A 219 13.86 8.55 11.01
CA TRP A 219 14.75 9.11 12.01
C TRP A 219 14.31 10.53 12.39
N SER A 220 13.84 10.69 13.61
CA SER A 220 13.40 11.98 14.14
C SER A 220 13.83 12.09 15.60
N ALA A 221 13.32 13.09 16.30
CA ALA A 221 13.51 13.23 17.73
C ALA A 221 12.24 13.79 18.37
N VAL A 222 12.05 13.53 19.65
CA VAL A 222 10.98 14.13 20.44
C VAL A 222 11.59 15.13 21.43
N ASN A 223 10.98 16.31 21.59
CA ASN A 223 11.41 17.27 22.61
C ASN A 223 10.66 17.06 23.94
N ARG A 224 11.06 17.79 24.99
CA ARG A 224 10.44 17.72 26.32
C ARG A 224 8.95 18.10 26.38
N ASN A 225 8.45 18.79 25.35
CA ASN A 225 7.03 19.14 25.21
C ASN A 225 6.24 18.08 24.43
N GLY A 226 6.91 17.05 23.89
CA GLY A 226 6.31 16.02 23.05
C GLY A 226 6.22 16.38 21.57
N ASP A 227 6.84 17.46 21.11
CA ASP A 227 6.88 17.77 19.67
C ASP A 227 7.87 16.85 18.95
N ASP A 228 7.49 16.38 17.76
CA ASP A 228 8.36 15.66 16.84
C ASP A 228 9.24 16.63 16.03
N LYS A 229 10.54 16.33 15.92
CA LYS A 229 11.56 17.21 15.34
C LYS A 229 11.39 17.41 13.85
N LYS A 230 11.12 16.36 13.06
CA LYS A 230 10.85 16.51 11.63
C LYS A 230 9.65 17.41 11.40
N ALA A 231 8.54 17.17 12.11
CA ALA A 231 7.34 17.99 11.98
C ALA A 231 7.58 19.44 12.44
N TYR A 232 8.31 19.61 13.55
CA TYR A 232 8.66 20.92 14.10
C TYR A 232 9.54 21.72 13.14
N ASP A 233 10.54 21.08 12.54
CA ASP A 233 11.45 21.70 11.56
C ASP A 233 10.74 22.01 10.23
N LYS A 234 9.96 21.06 9.69
CA LYS A 234 9.15 21.28 8.48
C LYS A 234 8.15 22.42 8.63
N ALA A 235 7.70 22.72 9.86
CA ALA A 235 6.89 23.89 10.18
C ALA A 235 7.69 25.20 10.30
N GLY A 236 9.00 25.19 10.00
CA GLY A 236 9.89 26.36 10.05
C GLY A 236 10.24 26.81 11.46
N LYS A 237 10.19 25.90 12.45
CA LYS A 237 10.45 26.27 13.86
C LYS A 237 11.87 25.96 14.32
N TYR A 238 12.58 25.02 13.68
CA TYR A 238 13.95 24.66 14.07
C TYR A 238 15.00 25.58 13.40
N ASN A 239 14.83 25.90 12.11
CA ASN A 239 15.55 26.98 11.40
C ASN A 239 17.08 26.82 11.35
N MET A 240 17.58 25.61 11.04
CA MET A 240 19.03 25.37 10.95
C MET A 240 19.68 26.07 9.76
N VAL A 241 18.97 26.25 8.65
CA VAL A 241 19.51 27.03 7.51
C VAL A 241 19.65 28.50 7.92
N LYS A 242 18.56 29.08 8.45
CA LYS A 242 18.49 30.51 8.78
C LYS A 242 19.49 30.93 9.86
N PHE A 243 19.66 30.12 10.91
CA PHE A 243 20.48 30.49 12.06
C PHE A 243 21.79 29.70 12.18
N GLY A 244 21.81 28.45 11.70
CA GLY A 244 22.97 27.55 11.78
C GLY A 244 23.87 27.57 10.55
N LYS A 245 23.48 28.27 9.46
CA LYS A 245 24.19 28.26 8.17
C LYS A 245 24.33 26.85 7.56
N ALA A 246 23.43 25.95 7.92
CA ALA A 246 23.34 24.64 7.26
C ALA A 246 22.92 24.80 5.79
N GLN A 247 23.27 23.83 4.95
CA GLN A 247 22.89 23.84 3.53
C GLN A 247 21.39 23.61 3.34
N ASP A 248 20.81 22.74 4.17
CA ASP A 248 19.40 22.35 4.14
C ASP A 248 18.84 22.28 5.57
N GLU A 249 17.51 22.27 5.70
CA GLU A 249 16.87 22.04 7.00
C GLU A 249 17.07 20.60 7.47
N TRP A 250 16.99 20.38 8.78
CA TRP A 250 17.30 19.09 9.41
C TRP A 250 16.45 17.95 8.84
N TYR A 251 15.14 18.18 8.61
CA TYR A 251 14.24 17.14 8.08
C TYR A 251 14.66 16.66 6.68
N VAL A 252 15.21 17.56 5.84
CA VAL A 252 15.69 17.23 4.49
C VAL A 252 16.96 16.39 4.60
N GLN A 253 17.86 16.74 5.52
CA GLN A 253 19.10 16.00 5.75
C GLN A 253 18.81 14.61 6.36
N ALA A 254 17.82 14.50 7.24
CA ALA A 254 17.36 13.23 7.80
C ALA A 254 16.81 12.31 6.69
N GLU A 255 15.95 12.82 5.82
CA GLU A 255 15.39 12.06 4.68
C GLU A 255 16.49 11.54 3.73
N LYS A 256 17.51 12.36 3.42
CA LYS A 256 18.67 11.92 2.64
C LYS A 256 19.43 10.77 3.32
N THR A 257 19.57 10.84 4.65
CA THR A 257 20.25 9.80 5.45
C THR A 257 19.44 8.51 5.50
N GLU A 258 18.12 8.62 5.62
CA GLU A 258 17.18 7.50 5.58
C GLU A 258 17.23 6.77 4.25
N ASN A 259 17.16 7.52 3.14
CA ASN A 259 17.21 6.96 1.79
C ASN A 259 18.55 6.27 1.53
N HIS A 260 19.67 6.84 1.98
CA HIS A 260 20.98 6.19 1.88
C HIS A 260 21.00 4.80 2.54
N LEU A 261 20.42 4.66 3.75
CA LEU A 261 20.33 3.34 4.41
C LEU A 261 19.37 2.39 3.67
N ILE A 262 18.24 2.90 3.16
CA ILE A 262 17.29 2.11 2.37
C ILE A 262 17.93 1.60 1.06
N GLU A 263 18.76 2.39 0.41
CA GLU A 263 19.45 2.01 -0.83
C GLU A 263 20.59 1.02 -0.58
N THR A 264 21.39 1.25 0.47
CA THR A 264 22.56 0.41 0.77
C THR A 264 22.20 -0.90 1.45
N GLN A 265 21.12 -0.94 2.25
CA GLN A 265 20.72 -2.08 3.09
C GLN A 265 21.82 -2.59 4.04
N ASP A 266 22.86 -1.78 4.28
CA ASP A 266 24.04 -2.15 5.06
C ASP A 266 24.40 -1.02 6.02
N LEU A 267 24.29 -1.30 7.33
CA LEU A 267 24.60 -0.34 8.38
C LEU A 267 26.09 0.05 8.41
N LYS A 268 26.96 -0.72 7.75
CA LYS A 268 28.40 -0.46 7.64
C LYS A 268 28.79 0.25 6.35
N ALA A 269 27.85 0.45 5.43
CA ALA A 269 28.09 1.16 4.17
C ALA A 269 28.11 2.68 4.38
N ILE A 270 28.68 3.17 5.47
CA ILE A 270 28.80 4.58 5.81
C ILE A 270 30.17 4.85 6.45
N THR A 271 30.80 5.97 6.09
CA THR A 271 32.07 6.42 6.64
C THR A 271 31.92 7.76 7.36
N TYR A 272 32.60 7.90 8.49
CA TYR A 272 32.62 9.12 9.28
C TYR A 272 33.96 9.83 9.11
N LYS A 273 33.91 11.14 8.83
CA LYS A 273 35.12 11.97 8.66
C LYS A 273 35.63 12.58 9.96
N ASP A 274 34.85 12.50 11.02
CA ASP A 274 35.20 12.97 12.35
C ASP A 274 34.49 12.14 13.45
N ALA A 275 34.85 12.40 14.71
CA ALA A 275 34.35 11.67 15.86
C ALA A 275 32.91 12.05 16.22
N GLU A 276 32.46 13.20 15.74
CA GLU A 276 31.09 13.69 15.91
C GLU A 276 30.12 13.02 14.93
N GLY A 277 30.58 12.24 13.95
CA GLY A 277 29.73 11.45 13.08
C GLY A 277 29.24 12.18 11.83
N HIS A 278 29.97 13.19 11.35
CA HIS A 278 29.72 13.74 10.02
C HIS A 278 30.23 12.79 8.93
N THR A 279 29.64 12.88 7.74
CA THR A 279 29.98 12.04 6.58
C THR A 279 30.03 12.88 5.30
N ASP A 280 30.77 12.41 4.30
CA ASP A 280 30.73 12.92 2.92
C ASP A 280 30.07 11.93 1.95
N ASP A 281 29.64 10.75 2.42
CA ASP A 281 28.99 9.72 1.59
C ASP A 281 27.57 10.14 1.17
N ILE A 282 26.97 11.08 1.90
CA ILE A 282 25.62 11.58 1.64
C ILE A 282 25.68 13.05 1.27
N ALA A 283 25.47 13.34 -0.02
CA ALA A 283 25.57 14.69 -0.55
C ALA A 283 24.59 15.67 0.11
N GLY A 284 25.13 16.78 0.63
CA GLY A 284 24.35 17.83 1.27
C GLY A 284 23.88 17.52 2.70
N VAL A 285 24.39 16.45 3.31
CA VAL A 285 24.19 16.16 4.73
C VAL A 285 25.37 16.69 5.54
N SER A 286 25.04 17.44 6.59
CA SER A 286 25.96 18.15 7.48
C SER A 286 25.62 17.95 8.96
N VAL A 287 24.57 17.18 9.26
CA VAL A 287 24.23 16.76 10.63
C VAL A 287 25.06 15.52 11.01
N HIS A 288 25.20 15.29 12.31
CA HIS A 288 25.74 14.04 12.85
C HIS A 288 24.77 12.90 12.51
N VAL A 289 25.20 11.91 11.72
CA VAL A 289 24.33 10.80 11.29
C VAL A 289 24.57 9.51 12.06
N ASN A 290 25.65 9.40 12.85
CA ASN A 290 25.99 8.20 13.60
C ASN A 290 24.88 7.77 14.57
N SER A 291 24.19 8.72 15.21
CA SER A 291 23.06 8.44 16.10
C SER A 291 21.94 7.67 15.41
N MET A 292 21.66 7.98 14.14
CA MET A 292 20.68 7.27 13.33
C MET A 292 21.07 5.80 13.15
N TYR A 293 22.32 5.54 12.73
CA TYR A 293 22.81 4.18 12.50
C TYR A 293 22.88 3.35 13.79
N GLU A 294 23.33 3.96 14.90
CA GLU A 294 23.34 3.33 16.23
C GLU A 294 21.93 2.94 16.70
N LEU A 295 20.94 3.84 16.48
CA LEU A 295 19.54 3.56 16.79
C LEU A 295 18.94 2.49 15.89
N VAL A 296 19.29 2.45 14.59
CA VAL A 296 18.85 1.39 13.67
C VAL A 296 19.43 0.05 14.10
N GLU A 297 20.72 -0.01 14.44
CA GLU A 297 21.35 -1.23 14.97
C GLU A 297 20.62 -1.73 16.22
N LYS A 298 20.36 -0.82 17.19
CA LYS A 298 19.59 -1.13 18.40
C LYS A 298 18.18 -1.64 18.07
N ALA A 299 17.48 -0.99 17.15
CA ALA A 299 16.13 -1.37 16.76
C ALA A 299 16.12 -2.79 16.16
N LEU A 300 16.99 -3.05 15.17
CA LEU A 300 17.09 -4.34 14.50
C LEU A 300 17.50 -5.47 15.46
N ALA A 301 18.41 -5.20 16.40
CA ALA A 301 18.80 -6.16 17.44
C ALA A 301 17.67 -6.53 18.40
N ASN A 302 16.73 -5.61 18.68
CA ASN A 302 15.56 -5.87 19.51
C ASN A 302 14.48 -6.72 18.80
N GLY A 303 14.55 -6.83 17.47
CA GLY A 303 13.54 -7.50 16.68
C GLY A 303 12.26 -6.68 16.47
N PRO A 304 11.27 -7.23 15.76
CA PRO A 304 10.01 -6.55 15.50
C PRO A 304 9.22 -6.23 16.78
N VAL A 305 8.63 -5.04 16.83
CA VAL A 305 7.75 -4.58 17.91
C VAL A 305 6.27 -4.67 17.50
N ALA A 306 5.40 -4.88 18.48
CA ALA A 306 3.96 -4.92 18.25
C ALA A 306 3.34 -3.52 18.09
N LEU A 307 2.16 -3.47 17.46
CA LEU A 307 1.31 -2.27 17.42
C LEU A 307 0.74 -1.95 18.82
N GLY A 308 1.01 -0.76 19.36
CA GLY A 308 0.52 -0.24 20.65
C GLY A 308 -0.40 1.01 20.57
N PRO A 309 -0.52 1.85 21.63
CA PRO A 309 -1.28 3.12 21.65
C PRO A 309 -0.49 4.45 21.82
N TYR A 310 -0.93 5.49 21.10
CA TYR A 310 -0.45 6.90 20.95
C TYR A 310 -0.23 7.75 22.22
N ALA A 311 0.98 8.20 22.56
CA ALA A 311 1.18 9.48 23.27
C ALA A 311 2.49 10.16 22.81
N ASN A 312 2.38 11.16 21.93
CA ASN A 312 3.43 12.11 21.52
C ASN A 312 4.51 11.63 20.51
N GLY A 313 4.11 11.38 19.26
CA GLY A 313 5.01 11.67 18.12
C GLY A 313 5.70 10.51 17.40
N GLY A 314 5.75 9.28 17.94
CA GLY A 314 6.38 8.13 17.27
C GLY A 314 5.72 6.80 17.67
N TYR A 315 5.72 5.81 16.79
CA TYR A 315 5.01 4.53 16.96
C TYR A 315 5.88 3.47 17.69
N TYR A 316 5.47 3.15 18.92
CA TYR A 316 5.67 1.98 19.84
C TYR A 316 7.04 1.37 20.16
N ALA A 317 7.29 1.30 21.47
CA ALA A 317 7.18 0.03 22.23
C ALA A 317 6.22 0.27 23.42
N THR A 318 5.31 -0.67 23.69
CA THR A 318 4.65 -0.78 25.01
C THR A 318 5.52 -1.64 25.92
N GLU A 319 5.92 -1.11 27.07
CA GLU A 319 5.33 -1.45 28.38
C GLU A 319 5.15 -0.15 29.19
#